data_AF-A0A7W6JTS9-F1
#
_entry.id   AF-A0A7W6JTS9-F1
#
_cell.length_a   1.000
_cell.length_b   1.000
_cell.length_c   1.000
_cell.angle_alpha   90.00
_cell.angle_beta   90.00
_cell.angle_gamma   90.00
#
_symmetry.space_group_name_H-M   'P 1'
#
loop_
_entity.id
_entity.type
_entity.pdbx_description
1 polymer ?
#
loop_
_entity_poly.entity_id
_entity_poly.type
_entity_poly.pdbx_seq_one_letter_code
_entity_poly.pdbx_strand_id
1 'polypeptide(L)'
;MHQDIVATFLALSSRGKIAVLARAIHMETIHVRAAHLDYPGDAVRPYRSSEFIHRLSGSILGLTHNPELGESEATYAALSLVEGIEPRGQHYLDELGEWITDAQSMS
;
A
#
# COMPACT_ATOMS: atom_id res chain seq x y z
N MET A 1 17.24 -1.30 -1.85
CA MET A 1 16.07 -0.45 -2.11
C MET A 1 14.76 -1.09 -1.64
N HIS A 2 14.28 -2.21 -2.22
CA HIS A 2 13.00 -2.81 -1.76
C HIS A 2 13.05 -3.34 -0.32
N GLN A 3 14.19 -3.92 0.07
CA GLN A 3 14.42 -4.34 1.46
C GLN A 3 14.41 -3.15 2.44
N ASP A 4 14.85 -1.97 1.99
CA ASP A 4 14.88 -0.76 2.82
C ASP A 4 13.45 -0.23 3.02
N ILE A 5 12.62 -0.20 1.97
CA ILE A 5 11.20 0.20 2.06
C ILE A 5 10.44 -0.71 3.04
N VAL A 6 10.61 -2.03 2.91
CA VAL A 6 9.95 -3.01 3.79
C VAL A 6 10.38 -2.81 5.24
N ALA A 7 11.68 -2.75 5.51
CA ALA A 7 12.20 -2.58 6.87
C ALA A 7 11.70 -1.27 7.50
N THR A 8 11.70 -0.18 6.72
CA THR A 8 11.28 1.15 7.21
C THR A 8 9.78 1.19 7.48
N PHE A 9 8.95 0.55 6.63
CA PHE A 9 7.52 0.40 6.87
C PHE A 9 7.24 -0.44 8.14
N LEU A 10 7.96 -1.55 8.32
CA LEU A 10 7.79 -2.42 9.50
C LEU A 10 8.09 -1.69 10.81
N ALA A 11 9.03 -0.74 10.80
CA ALA A 11 9.39 0.08 11.94
C ALA A 11 8.33 1.14 12.34
N LEU A 12 7.32 1.41 11.50
CA LEU A 12 6.28 2.39 11.80
C LEU A 12 5.38 1.95 12.98
N SER A 13 4.75 2.90 13.66
CA SER A 13 3.62 2.60 14.54
C SER A 13 2.45 1.98 13.73
N SER A 14 1.52 1.26 14.38
CA SER A 14 0.34 0.74 13.68
C SER A 14 -0.45 1.85 12.98
N ARG A 15 -0.50 3.05 13.59
CA ARG A 15 -1.10 4.25 13.00
C ARG A 15 -0.36 4.70 11.75
N GLY A 16 0.98 4.76 11.79
CA GLY A 16 1.81 5.09 10.62
C GLY A 16 1.63 4.08 9.48
N LYS A 17 1.62 2.78 9.79
CA LYS A 17 1.34 1.72 8.80
C LYS A 17 -0.03 1.93 8.14
N ILE A 18 -1.08 2.14 8.94
CA ILE A 18 -2.43 2.40 8.43
C ILE A 18 -2.46 3.65 7.54
N ALA A 19 -1.76 4.72 7.91
CA ALA A 19 -1.72 5.95 7.12
C ALA A 19 -1.09 5.72 5.73
N VAL A 20 0.04 4.99 5.67
CA VAL A 20 0.69 4.64 4.39
C VAL A 20 -0.22 3.76 3.54
N LEU A 21 -0.83 2.72 4.13
CA LEU A 21 -1.75 1.82 3.43
C LEU A 21 -2.97 2.57 2.88
N ALA A 22 -3.54 3.49 3.68
CA ALA A 22 -4.68 4.30 3.26
C ALA A 22 -4.32 5.24 2.10
N ARG A 23 -3.10 5.82 2.11
CA ARG A 23 -2.61 6.69 1.03
C ARG A 23 -2.42 5.91 -0.27
N ALA A 24 -1.87 4.69 -0.19
CA ALA A 24 -1.75 3.79 -1.34
C ALA A 24 -3.13 3.39 -1.90
N ILE A 25 -4.10 3.05 -1.04
CA ILE A 25 -5.49 2.79 -1.46
C ILE A 25 -6.08 4.01 -2.17
N HIS A 26 -5.93 5.21 -1.59
CA HIS A 26 -6.46 6.44 -2.17
C HIS A 26 -5.93 6.66 -3.59
N MET A 27 -4.61 6.54 -3.78
CA MET A 27 -3.99 6.65 -5.10
C MET A 27 -4.51 5.58 -6.07
N GLU A 28 -4.67 4.34 -5.61
CA GLU A 28 -5.15 3.27 -6.47
C GLU A 28 -6.60 3.47 -6.94
N THR A 29 -7.45 4.11 -6.14
CA THR A 29 -8.82 4.46 -6.59
C THR A 29 -8.82 5.41 -7.80
N ILE A 30 -7.81 6.29 -7.91
CA ILE A 30 -7.62 7.16 -9.08
C ILE A 30 -7.23 6.31 -10.29
N HIS A 31 -6.35 5.33 -10.11
CA HIS A 31 -5.94 4.41 -11.17
C HIS A 31 -7.08 3.53 -11.67
N VAL A 32 -7.95 3.02 -10.79
CA VAL A 32 -9.16 2.29 -11.17
C VAL A 32 -10.06 3.15 -12.06
N ARG A 33 -10.31 4.40 -11.64
CA ARG A 33 -11.14 5.33 -12.41
C ARG A 33 -10.54 5.61 -13.80
N ALA A 34 -9.23 5.86 -13.87
CA ALA A 34 -8.52 6.05 -15.13
C ALA A 34 -8.59 4.80 -16.02
N ALA A 35 -8.43 3.60 -15.46
CA ALA A 35 -8.52 2.37 -16.22
C ALA A 35 -9.89 2.18 -16.89
N HIS A 36 -10.99 2.54 -16.22
CA HIS A 36 -12.33 2.48 -16.81
C HIS A 36 -12.55 3.50 -17.94
N LEU A 37 -11.95 4.69 -17.85
CA LEU A 37 -12.13 5.75 -18.85
C LEU A 37 -11.19 5.59 -20.05
N ASP A 38 -9.92 5.29 -19.79
CA ASP A 38 -8.86 5.30 -20.79
C ASP A 38 -8.68 3.93 -21.47
N TYR A 39 -9.10 2.85 -20.80
CA TYR A 39 -8.93 1.47 -21.27
C TYR A 39 -10.18 0.59 -21.06
N PRO A 40 -11.36 0.98 -21.60
CA PRO A 40 -12.64 0.32 -21.29
C PRO A 40 -12.72 -1.16 -21.69
N GLY A 41 -11.82 -1.65 -22.56
CA GLY A 41 -11.74 -3.07 -22.97
C GLY A 41 -10.78 -3.94 -22.14
N ASP A 42 -9.99 -3.36 -21.25
CA ASP A 42 -8.99 -4.09 -20.45
C ASP A 42 -9.50 -4.30 -19.03
N ALA A 43 -10.30 -5.35 -18.83
CA ALA A 43 -10.86 -5.70 -17.52
C ALA A 43 -9.79 -6.19 -16.51
N VAL A 44 -8.60 -6.56 -16.97
CA VAL A 44 -7.53 -7.05 -16.10
C VAL A 44 -6.94 -5.93 -15.25
N ARG A 45 -6.84 -4.71 -15.80
CA ARG A 45 -6.37 -3.53 -15.08
C ARG A 45 -7.21 -3.19 -13.85
N PRO A 46 -8.53 -2.92 -13.95
CA PRO A 46 -9.36 -2.60 -12.80
C PRO A 46 -9.45 -3.79 -11.83
N TYR A 47 -9.39 -5.03 -12.31
CA TYR A 47 -9.33 -6.21 -11.44
C TYR A 47 -8.07 -6.19 -10.56
N ARG A 48 -6.87 -6.03 -11.14
CA ARG A 48 -5.61 -5.96 -10.38
C ARG A 48 -5.60 -4.83 -9.36
N SER A 49 -6.09 -3.66 -9.75
CA SER A 49 -6.23 -2.53 -8.84
C SER A 49 -7.20 -2.81 -7.69
N SER A 50 -8.32 -3.48 -7.98
CA SER A 50 -9.30 -3.88 -6.95
C SER A 50 -8.73 -4.89 -5.97
N GLU A 51 -7.98 -5.89 -6.47
CA GLU A 51 -7.28 -6.87 -5.63
C GLU A 51 -6.22 -6.22 -4.75
N PHE A 52 -5.47 -5.26 -5.29
CA PHE A 52 -4.50 -4.49 -4.51
C PHE A 52 -5.18 -3.70 -3.39
N ILE A 53 -6.25 -2.95 -3.71
CA ILE A 53 -7.06 -2.23 -2.71
C ILE A 53 -7.61 -3.19 -1.65
N HIS A 54 -8.12 -4.35 -2.06
CA HIS A 54 -8.68 -5.35 -1.16
C HIS A 54 -7.64 -5.85 -0.15
N ARG A 55 -6.43 -6.23 -0.62
CA ARG A 55 -5.35 -6.67 0.26
C ARG A 55 -4.96 -5.61 1.28
N LEU A 56 -4.74 -4.37 0.84
CA LEU A 56 -4.35 -3.28 1.75
C LEU A 56 -5.46 -2.96 2.75
N SER A 57 -6.72 -3.01 2.32
CA SER A 57 -7.87 -2.83 3.22
C SER A 57 -7.93 -3.93 4.29
N GLY A 58 -7.67 -5.19 3.90
CA GLY A 58 -7.55 -6.30 4.84
C GLY A 58 -6.44 -6.08 5.87
N SER A 59 -5.27 -5.61 5.44
CA SER A 59 -4.17 -5.27 6.36
C SER A 59 -4.53 -4.15 7.33
N ILE A 60 -5.25 -3.11 6.88
CA ILE A 60 -5.74 -2.06 7.79
C ILE A 60 -6.69 -2.66 8.83
N LEU A 61 -7.63 -3.51 8.42
CA LEU A 61 -8.57 -4.16 9.35
C LEU A 61 -7.83 -5.00 10.39
N GLY A 62 -6.83 -5.78 9.99
CA GLY A 62 -5.97 -6.55 10.91
C GLY A 62 -5.24 -5.66 11.91
N LEU A 63 -4.54 -4.62 11.42
CA LEU A 63 -3.80 -3.67 12.25
C LEU A 63 -4.68 -2.90 13.25
N THR A 64 -5.95 -2.64 12.89
CA THR A 64 -6.90 -1.97 13.81
C THR A 64 -7.44 -2.90 14.90
N HIS A 65 -7.60 -4.20 14.63
CA HIS A 65 -8.17 -5.14 15.59
C HIS A 65 -7.13 -5.76 16.51
N ASN A 66 -5.91 -6.03 16.01
CA ASN A 66 -4.87 -6.64 16.82
C ASN A 66 -3.48 -6.06 16.52
N PRO A 67 -3.09 -4.97 17.21
CA PRO A 67 -1.80 -4.32 17.00
C PRO A 67 -0.58 -5.21 17.33
N GLU A 68 -0.75 -6.21 18.21
CA GLU A 68 0.35 -7.05 18.72
C GLU A 68 0.54 -8.36 17.95
N LEU A 69 -0.51 -8.91 17.32
CA LEU A 69 -0.37 -10.00 16.32
C LEU A 69 0.20 -9.53 14.98
N GLY A 70 0.47 -8.23 14.85
CA GLY A 70 0.65 -7.51 13.60
C GLY A 70 1.99 -7.69 12.88
N GLU A 71 2.96 -8.47 13.37
CA GLU A 71 4.26 -8.56 12.69
C GLU A 71 4.18 -9.35 11.36
N SER A 72 3.45 -10.48 11.36
CA SER A 72 3.20 -11.27 10.15
C SER A 72 2.29 -10.49 9.17
N GLU A 73 1.23 -9.87 9.68
CA GLU A 73 0.32 -9.06 8.86
C GLU A 73 0.97 -7.79 8.31
N ALA A 74 1.83 -7.13 9.09
CA ALA A 74 2.60 -5.98 8.63
C ALA A 74 3.65 -6.38 7.59
N THR A 75 4.25 -7.55 7.72
CA THR A 75 5.15 -8.10 6.70
C THR A 75 4.39 -8.36 5.41
N TYR A 76 3.22 -9.00 5.49
CA TYR A 76 2.36 -9.20 4.33
C TYR A 76 1.92 -7.88 3.68
N ALA A 77 1.57 -6.88 4.50
CA ALA A 77 1.20 -5.54 4.03
C ALA A 77 2.36 -4.83 3.32
N ALA A 78 3.58 -4.91 3.88
CA ALA A 78 4.78 -4.32 3.30
C ALA A 78 5.12 -4.94 1.94
N LEU A 79 5.05 -6.27 1.83
CA LEU A 79 5.27 -6.98 0.58
C LEU A 79 4.18 -6.64 -0.44
N SER A 80 2.91 -6.63 -0.02
CA SER A 80 1.78 -6.25 -0.88
C SER A 80 1.92 -4.83 -1.45
N LEU A 81 2.41 -3.88 -0.64
CA LEU A 81 2.70 -2.52 -1.08
C LEU A 81 3.76 -2.49 -2.18
N VAL A 82 4.90 -3.13 -1.96
CA VAL A 82 5.99 -3.15 -2.94
C VAL A 82 5.55 -3.84 -4.23
N GLU A 83 4.95 -5.02 -4.14
CA GLU A 83 4.48 -5.78 -5.32
C GLU A 83 3.41 -5.04 -6.12
N GLY A 84 2.53 -4.28 -5.45
CA GLY A 84 1.47 -3.50 -6.11
C GLY A 84 1.98 -2.21 -6.78
N ILE A 85 3.06 -1.63 -6.25
CA ILE A 85 3.58 -0.32 -6.67
C ILE A 85 4.74 -0.45 -7.66
N GLU A 86 5.64 -1.42 -7.47
CA GLU A 86 6.83 -1.63 -8.31
C GLU A 86 6.54 -1.66 -9.82
N PRO A 87 5.50 -2.36 -10.32
CA PRO A 87 5.20 -2.40 -11.75
C PRO A 87 4.84 -1.04 -12.37
N ARG A 88 4.53 -0.03 -11.53
CA ARG A 88 4.20 1.34 -11.95
C ARG A 88 5.45 2.20 -12.18
N GLY A 89 6.61 1.73 -11.75
CA GLY A 89 7.92 2.34 -11.99
C GLY A 89 8.48 3.10 -10.78
N GLN A 90 9.74 3.50 -10.91
CA GLN A 90 10.56 4.06 -9.82
C GLN A 90 9.92 5.26 -9.13
N HIS A 91 9.30 6.16 -9.89
CA HIS A 91 8.66 7.36 -9.33
C HIS A 91 7.64 7.04 -8.22
N TYR A 92 6.83 5.99 -8.38
CA TYR A 92 5.86 5.59 -7.37
C TYR A 92 6.51 4.91 -6.16
N LEU A 93 7.65 4.24 -6.34
CA LEU A 93 8.43 3.70 -5.23
C LEU A 93 9.09 4.82 -4.42
N ASP A 94 9.51 5.90 -5.09
CA ASP A 94 10.04 7.10 -4.42
C ASP A 94 8.93 7.78 -3.60
N GLU A 95 7.73 7.97 -4.17
CA GLU A 95 6.56 8.48 -3.44
C GLU A 95 6.21 7.61 -2.23
N LEU A 96 6.24 6.28 -2.37
CA LEU A 96 6.03 5.36 -1.25
C LEU A 96 7.07 5.57 -0.14
N GLY A 97 8.33 5.77 -0.51
CA GLY A 97 9.40 6.10 0.43
C GLY A 97 9.13 7.38 1.20
N GLU A 98 8.72 8.45 0.50
CA GLU A 98 8.34 9.72 1.12
C GLU A 98 7.17 9.56 2.09
N TRP A 99 6.12 8.82 1.71
CA TRP A 99 4.98 8.60 2.59
C TRP A 99 5.35 7.82 3.85
N ILE A 100 6.27 6.87 3.76
CA ILE A 100 6.80 6.14 4.91
C ILE A 100 7.56 7.09 5.82
N THR A 101 8.41 7.96 5.27
CA THR A 101 9.14 8.98 6.05
C THR A 101 8.17 9.93 6.76
N ASP A 102 7.16 10.45 6.06
CA ASP A 102 6.13 11.32 6.67
C ASP A 102 5.43 10.64 7.86
N ALA A 103 5.09 9.36 7.70
CA ALA A 103 4.36 8.57 8.68
C ALA A 103 5.17 8.25 9.95
N GLN A 104 6.50 8.36 9.93
CA GLN A 104 7.35 8.17 11.11
C GLN A 104 7.05 9.21 12.21
N SER A 105 6.55 10.39 11.83
CA SER A 105 6.19 11.45 12.76
C SER A 105 4.83 11.23 13.46
N MET A 106 4.08 10.20 13.07
CA MET A 106 2.73 9.94 13.58
C MET A 106 2.77 9.01 14.80
N SER A 107 2.67 9.60 15.99
CA SER A 107 2.43 8.89 17.27
C SER A 107 0.97 8.48 17.44
#